data_AF-A0A3P7INT2-F1
#
_entry.id   AF-A0A3P7INT2-F1
#
_cell.length_a   1.000
_cell.length_b   1.000
_cell.length_c   1.000
_cell.angle_alpha   90.00
_cell.angle_beta   90.00
_cell.angle_gamma   90.00
#
_symmetry.space_group_name_H-M   'P 1'
#
loop_
_entity.id
_entity.type
_entity.pdbx_description
1 polymer ?
#
loop_
_entity_poly.entity_id
_entity_poly.type
_entity_poly.pdbx_seq_one_letter_code
_entity_poly.pdbx_strand_id
1 'polypeptide(L)'
;MPLALDGQEIVIVELGQGLRTVAAYGKSTTGALVCLEAESLARECAVREPPKDVIEAANELGAAYGVANLIRSSLPLMARGVILLPTDLLAMHDLTLDKVYSKKNPEAVAALVKDMVQ
;
A
#
# COMPACT_ATOMS: atom_id res chain seq x y z
N MET A 1 -17.67 16.20 -1.85
CA MET A 1 -18.78 16.36 -2.82
C MET A 1 -18.90 15.03 -3.55
N PRO A 2 -20.03 14.30 -3.47
CA PRO A 2 -20.15 13.01 -4.13
C PRO A 2 -20.13 13.19 -5.65
N LEU A 3 -19.24 12.48 -6.31
CA LEU A 3 -19.22 12.33 -7.76
C LEU A 3 -20.22 11.22 -8.11
N ALA A 4 -21.36 11.60 -8.68
CA ALA A 4 -22.39 10.66 -9.11
C ALA A 4 -22.33 10.48 -10.63
N LEU A 5 -21.89 9.31 -11.09
CA LEU A 5 -22.14 8.82 -12.44
C LEU A 5 -22.44 7.31 -12.34
N ASP A 6 -23.49 6.87 -13.05
CA ASP A 6 -24.00 5.49 -13.13
C ASP A 6 -24.62 4.87 -11.87
N GLY A 7 -25.25 5.68 -11.01
CA GLY A 7 -26.15 5.17 -9.95
C GLY A 7 -25.47 4.39 -8.82
N GLN A 8 -24.14 4.34 -8.78
CA GLN A 8 -23.36 3.85 -7.64
C GLN A 8 -22.91 5.03 -6.77
N GLU A 9 -23.24 4.98 -5.47
CA GLU A 9 -22.60 5.83 -4.46
C GLU A 9 -21.09 5.54 -4.43
N ILE A 10 -20.28 6.48 -4.90
CA ILE A 10 -18.83 6.42 -4.79
C ILE A 10 -18.46 6.73 -3.34
N VAL A 11 -18.13 5.69 -2.57
CA VAL A 11 -17.54 5.84 -1.24
C VAL A 11 -16.05 6.15 -1.42
N ILE A 12 -15.73 7.44 -1.48
CA ILE A 12 -14.35 7.90 -1.48
C ILE A 12 -13.75 7.64 -0.08
N VAL A 13 -13.07 6.51 0.07
CA VAL A 13 -12.24 6.25 1.24
C VAL A 13 -10.84 6.79 0.97
N GLU A 14 -10.61 8.05 1.33
CA GLU A 14 -9.24 8.57 1.37
C GLU A 14 -8.47 7.88 2.50
N LEU A 15 -7.50 7.03 2.13
CA LEU A 15 -6.34 6.86 3.00
C LEU A 15 -5.61 8.20 2.99
N GLY A 16 -5.93 9.09 3.93
CA GLY A 16 -5.20 10.36 4.15
C GLY A 16 -3.77 10.14 4.66
N GLN A 17 -3.11 9.10 4.19
CA GLN A 17 -1.88 8.52 4.72
C GLN A 17 -0.88 8.37 3.57
N GLY A 18 0.34 8.86 3.79
CA GLY A 18 1.40 8.81 2.79
C GLY A 18 1.96 7.40 2.57
N LEU A 19 2.80 7.24 1.55
CA LEU A 19 3.39 5.93 1.19
C LEU A 19 4.16 5.30 2.36
N ARG A 20 4.82 6.14 3.18
CA ARG A 20 5.50 5.69 4.41
C ARG A 20 4.57 5.02 5.41
N THR A 21 3.33 5.50 5.55
CA THR A 21 2.36 4.87 6.45
C THR A 21 1.94 3.50 5.92
N VAL A 22 1.79 3.35 4.61
CA VAL A 22 1.46 2.06 3.97
C VAL A 22 2.60 1.06 4.21
N ALA A 23 3.85 1.49 4.05
CA ALA A 23 5.02 0.68 4.38
C ALA A 23 5.07 0.30 5.87
N ALA A 24 4.80 1.25 6.77
CA ALA A 24 4.75 1.00 8.22
C ALA A 24 3.63 0.03 8.61
N TYR A 25 2.47 0.11 7.95
CA TYR A 25 1.38 -0.86 8.11
C TYR A 25 1.82 -2.26 7.66
N GLY A 26 2.48 -2.37 6.51
CA GLY A 26 3.04 -3.62 6.01
C GLY A 26 4.06 -4.25 6.97
N LYS A 27 4.94 -3.43 7.56
CA LYS A 27 5.87 -3.87 8.63
C LYS A 27 5.12 -4.40 9.85
N SER A 28 4.13 -3.65 10.33
CA SER A 28 3.38 -3.98 11.56
C SER A 28 2.41 -5.15 11.40
N THR A 29 2.17 -5.62 10.16
CA THR A 29 1.24 -6.72 9.87
C THR A 29 1.98 -7.91 9.27
N THR A 30 2.24 -7.90 7.96
CA THR A 30 2.95 -8.99 7.26
C THR A 30 4.35 -9.19 7.83
N GLY A 31 5.11 -8.10 8.07
CA GLY A 31 6.45 -8.20 8.65
C GLY A 31 6.44 -8.83 10.04
N ALA A 32 5.53 -8.37 10.91
CA ALA A 32 5.33 -8.94 12.24
C ALA A 32 4.97 -10.43 12.21
N LEU A 33 4.13 -10.86 11.25
CA LEU A 33 3.80 -12.28 11.07
C LEU A 33 5.04 -13.10 10.69
N VAL A 34 5.85 -12.63 9.74
CA VAL A 34 7.09 -13.30 9.34
C VAL A 34 8.09 -13.36 10.51
N CYS A 35 8.17 -12.30 11.34
CA CYS A 35 8.97 -12.34 12.57
C CYS A 35 8.48 -13.42 13.55
N LEU A 36 7.17 -13.55 13.74
CA LEU A 36 6.60 -14.60 14.61
C LEU A 36 6.90 -16.01 14.10
N GLU A 37 6.86 -16.20 12.77
CA GLU A 37 7.25 -17.47 12.13
C GLU A 37 8.75 -17.76 12.36
N ALA A 38 9.61 -16.74 12.18
CA ALA A 38 11.05 -16.86 12.43
C ALA A 38 11.35 -17.17 13.90
N GLU A 39 10.65 -16.54 14.84
CA GLU A 39 10.77 -16.84 16.28
C GLU A 39 10.36 -18.28 16.58
N SER A 40 9.30 -18.77 15.93
CA SER A 40 8.89 -20.16 16.08
C SER A 40 9.96 -21.13 15.56
N LEU A 41 10.53 -20.84 14.39
CA LEU A 41 11.60 -21.67 13.84
C LEU A 41 12.87 -21.63 14.69
N ALA A 42 13.23 -20.46 15.24
CA ALA A 42 14.39 -20.32 16.10
C ALA A 42 14.26 -21.24 17.33
N ARG A 43 13.09 -21.24 17.99
CA ARG A 43 12.79 -22.12 19.13
C ARG A 43 12.97 -23.59 18.80
N GLU A 44 12.49 -24.05 17.64
CA GLU A 44 12.63 -25.44 17.18
C GLU A 44 14.10 -25.81 16.86
N CYS A 45 14.88 -24.85 16.36
CA CYS A 45 16.30 -25.06 16.04
C CYS A 45 17.24 -24.89 17.26
N ALA A 46 16.71 -24.74 18.47
CA ALA A 46 17.45 -24.39 19.68
C ALA A 46 18.28 -23.09 19.57
N VAL A 47 17.90 -22.20 18.63
CA VAL A 47 18.41 -20.83 18.54
C VAL A 47 17.45 -19.95 19.34
N ARG A 48 17.93 -19.29 20.40
CA ARG A 48 17.05 -18.61 21.36
C ARG A 48 16.15 -17.55 20.72
N GLU A 49 16.69 -16.80 19.76
CA GLU A 49 16.02 -15.70 19.07
C GLU A 49 16.44 -15.69 17.59
N PRO A 50 15.57 -15.20 16.68
CA PRO A 50 15.95 -15.01 15.29
C PRO A 50 17.15 -14.07 15.16
N PRO A 51 18.07 -14.34 14.23
CA PRO A 51 19.11 -13.40 13.84
C PRO A 51 18.54 -12.03 13.43
N LYS A 52 19.28 -10.95 13.71
CA LYS A 52 18.81 -9.57 13.45
C LYS A 52 18.54 -9.29 11.97
N ASP A 53 19.38 -9.83 11.09
CA ASP A 53 19.23 -9.78 9.64
C ASP A 53 17.92 -10.43 9.17
N VAL A 54 17.45 -11.48 9.84
CA VAL A 54 16.13 -12.08 9.56
C VAL A 54 15.00 -11.13 9.93
N ILE A 55 15.10 -10.45 11.08
CA ILE A 55 14.11 -9.46 11.51
C ILE A 55 14.10 -8.24 10.59
N GLU A 56 15.27 -7.76 10.17
CA GLU A 56 15.40 -6.67 9.20
C GLU A 56 14.78 -7.05 7.85
N ALA A 57 15.11 -8.24 7.32
CA ALA A 57 14.53 -8.75 6.08
C ALA A 57 13.01 -8.94 6.16
N ALA A 58 12.48 -9.45 7.27
CA ALA A 58 11.04 -9.59 7.49
C ALA A 58 10.31 -8.23 7.47
N ASN A 59 10.92 -7.20 8.07
CA ASN A 59 10.38 -5.84 8.05
C ASN A 59 10.44 -5.22 6.65
N GLU A 60 11.54 -5.36 5.92
CA GLU A 60 11.66 -4.87 4.54
C GLU A 60 10.65 -5.58 3.61
N LEU A 61 10.51 -6.89 3.75
CA LEU A 61 9.51 -7.68 3.04
C LEU A 61 8.09 -7.20 3.36
N GLY A 62 7.77 -7.00 4.64
CA GLY A 62 6.47 -6.50 5.07
C GLY A 62 6.15 -5.13 4.47
N ALA A 63 7.12 -4.21 4.47
CA ALA A 63 6.98 -2.89 3.86
C ALA A 63 6.68 -2.99 2.36
N ALA A 64 7.49 -3.74 1.63
CA ALA A 64 7.33 -3.95 0.19
C ALA A 64 5.99 -4.62 -0.13
N TYR A 65 5.59 -5.60 0.69
CA TYR A 65 4.32 -6.31 0.53
C TYR A 65 3.11 -5.37 0.72
N GLY A 66 3.17 -4.47 1.71
CA GLY A 66 2.12 -3.46 1.93
C GLY A 66 1.91 -2.57 0.70
N VAL A 67 3.00 -2.06 0.14
CA VAL A 67 2.97 -1.22 -1.07
C VAL A 67 2.51 -2.01 -2.30
N ALA A 68 3.03 -3.22 -2.50
CA ALA A 68 2.63 -4.09 -3.61
C ALA A 68 1.14 -4.43 -3.56
N ASN A 69 0.60 -4.69 -2.36
CA ASN A 69 -0.83 -4.95 -2.20
C ASN A 69 -1.68 -3.72 -2.52
N LEU A 70 -1.23 -2.51 -2.15
CA LEU A 70 -1.91 -1.27 -2.50
C LEU A 70 -1.97 -1.10 -4.03
N ILE A 71 -0.83 -1.24 -4.71
CA ILE A 71 -0.75 -1.16 -6.18
C ILE A 71 -1.68 -2.19 -6.83
N ARG A 72 -1.56 -3.46 -6.43
CA ARG A 72 -2.36 -4.56 -6.98
C ARG A 72 -3.86 -4.36 -6.77
N SER A 73 -4.26 -3.79 -5.64
CA SER A 73 -5.67 -3.65 -5.28
C SER A 73 -6.29 -2.34 -5.76
N SER A 74 -5.48 -1.37 -6.18
CA SER A 74 -5.94 -0.03 -6.62
C SER A 74 -6.99 -0.09 -7.73
N LEU A 75 -6.71 -0.76 -8.86
CA LEU A 75 -7.65 -0.85 -9.99
C LEU A 75 -8.97 -1.58 -9.64
N PRO A 76 -8.97 -2.78 -9.02
CA PRO A 76 -10.20 -3.43 -8.59
C PRO A 76 -11.04 -2.61 -7.59
N LEU A 77 -10.38 -1.85 -6.71
CA LEU A 77 -11.06 -0.99 -5.73
C LEU A 77 -11.66 0.24 -6.41
N MET A 78 -10.95 0.84 -7.36
CA MET A 78 -11.46 1.95 -8.16
C MET A 78 -12.69 1.57 -8.97
N ALA A 79 -12.73 0.36 -9.53
CA ALA A 79 -13.91 -0.16 -10.23
C ALA A 79 -15.15 -0.31 -9.32
N ARG A 80 -14.95 -0.26 -7.99
CA ARG A 80 -16.01 -0.28 -6.97
C ARG A 80 -16.21 1.10 -6.32
N GLY A 81 -15.64 2.16 -6.88
CA GLY A 81 -15.72 3.52 -6.35
C GLY A 81 -14.81 3.81 -5.16
N VAL A 82 -13.87 2.90 -4.83
CA VAL A 82 -12.94 3.05 -3.70
C VAL A 82 -11.56 3.44 -4.22
N ILE A 83 -11.06 4.61 -3.85
CA ILE A 83 -9.74 5.09 -4.30
C ILE A 83 -8.76 5.05 -3.14
N LEU A 84 -7.81 4.12 -3.21
CA LEU A 84 -6.77 3.94 -2.20
C LEU A 84 -5.42 4.27 -2.83
N LEU A 85 -5.03 5.54 -2.75
CA LEU A 85 -3.77 6.05 -3.28
C LEU A 85 -3.09 6.95 -2.24
N PRO A 86 -1.74 6.96 -2.16
CA PRO A 86 -1.03 7.81 -1.22
C PRO A 86 -1.21 9.29 -1.53
N THR A 87 -1.65 10.09 -0.55
CA THR A 87 -1.95 11.52 -0.73
C THR A 87 -0.71 12.37 -1.00
N ASP A 88 0.45 11.96 -0.47
CA ASP A 88 1.74 12.59 -0.74
C ASP A 88 2.16 12.44 -2.21
N LEU A 89 1.97 11.27 -2.80
CA LEU A 89 2.22 11.04 -4.22
C LEU A 89 1.20 11.76 -5.11
N LEU A 90 -0.09 11.75 -4.75
CA LEU A 90 -1.11 12.48 -5.49
C LEU A 90 -0.79 13.99 -5.61
N ALA A 91 -0.33 14.59 -4.50
CA ALA A 91 0.07 15.99 -4.48
C ALA A 91 1.29 16.28 -5.37
N MET A 92 2.27 15.36 -5.43
CA MET A 92 3.46 15.53 -6.29
C MET A 92 3.13 15.51 -7.79
N HIS A 93 2.09 14.77 -8.19
CA HIS A 93 1.69 14.63 -9.60
C HIS A 93 0.53 15.56 -10.03
N ASP A 94 0.14 16.53 -9.19
CA ASP A 94 -1.06 17.38 -9.39
C ASP A 94 -2.33 16.56 -9.69
N LEU A 95 -2.44 15.38 -9.08
CA LEU A 95 -3.57 14.47 -9.25
C LEU A 95 -4.59 14.68 -8.15
N THR A 96 -5.84 14.87 -8.55
CA THR A 96 -7.00 14.76 -7.66
C THR A 96 -7.68 13.41 -7.89
N LEU A 97 -8.43 12.95 -6.90
CA LEU A 97 -9.19 11.69 -7.02
C LEU A 97 -10.14 11.69 -8.21
N ASP A 98 -10.73 12.83 -8.55
CA ASP A 98 -11.55 13.01 -9.75
C ASP A 98 -10.72 12.81 -11.04
N LYS A 99 -9.52 13.40 -11.14
CA LYS A 99 -8.64 13.22 -12.32
C LYS A 99 -8.25 11.76 -12.50
N VAL A 100 -7.92 11.08 -11.40
CA VAL A 100 -7.56 9.65 -11.39
C VAL A 100 -8.75 8.77 -11.83
N TYR A 101 -9.94 9.02 -11.26
CA TYR A 101 -11.13 8.23 -11.57
C TYR A 101 -11.64 8.44 -13.00
N SER A 102 -11.64 9.70 -13.47
CA SER A 102 -12.06 10.07 -14.82
C SER A 102 -11.04 9.70 -15.91
N LYS A 103 -9.92 9.05 -15.54
CA LYS A 103 -8.80 8.69 -16.43
C LYS A 103 -8.24 9.90 -17.19
N LYS A 104 -8.38 11.09 -16.61
CA LYS A 104 -7.78 12.31 -17.14
C LYS A 104 -6.30 12.29 -16.75
N ASN A 105 -5.43 12.47 -17.75
CA ASN A 105 -3.97 12.42 -17.58
C ASN A 105 -3.42 11.03 -17.17
N PRO A 106 -3.49 10.04 -18.09
CA PRO A 106 -2.97 8.68 -17.83
C PRO A 106 -1.46 8.65 -17.59
N GLU A 107 -0.70 9.61 -18.11
CA GLU A 107 0.74 9.72 -17.93
C GLU A 107 1.10 10.03 -16.47
N ALA A 108 0.39 10.95 -15.84
CA ALA A 108 0.58 11.27 -14.42
C ALA A 108 0.22 10.08 -13.51
N VAL A 109 -0.81 9.30 -13.85
CA VAL A 109 -1.16 8.09 -13.09
C VAL A 109 -0.07 7.03 -13.22
N ALA A 110 0.49 6.85 -14.42
CA ALA A 110 1.61 5.93 -14.63
C ALA A 110 2.87 6.37 -13.87
N ALA A 111 3.16 7.67 -13.85
CA ALA A 111 4.25 8.24 -13.06
C ALA A 111 4.05 8.03 -11.56
N LEU A 112 2.82 8.23 -11.05
CA LEU A 112 2.49 7.94 -9.66
C LEU A 112 2.74 6.47 -9.29
N VAL A 113 2.29 5.52 -10.13
CA VAL A 113 2.53 4.08 -9.87
C VAL A 113 4.01 3.76 -9.90
N LYS A 114 4.80 4.40 -10.78
CA LYS A 114 6.25 4.23 -10.82
C LYS A 114 6.90 4.71 -9.52
N ASP A 115 6.48 5.87 -9.01
CA ASP A 115 7.00 6.43 -7.76
C ASP A 115 6.58 5.65 -6.51
N MET A 116 5.48 4.87 -6.59
CA MET A 116 5.13 3.92 -5.52
C MET A 116 6.12 2.76 -5.40
N VAL A 117 6.86 2.43 -6.47
CA VAL A 117 7.75 1.26 -6.51
C VAL A 117 9.21 1.63 -6.24
N GLN A 118 9.53 2.93 -6.15
CA GLN A 118 10.87 3.44 -5.84
C GLN A 118 11.09 3.59 -4.33
#